data_AF-A0A420R5L9-F1
#
_entry.id   AF-A0A420R5L9-F1
#
_cell.length_a   1.000
_cell.length_b   1.000
_cell.length_c   1.000
_cell.angle_alpha   90.00
_cell.angle_beta   90.00
_cell.angle_gamma   90.00
#
_symmetry.space_group_name_H-M   'P 1'
#
loop_
_entity.id
_entity.type
_entity.pdbx_description
1 polymer ?
#
loop_
_entity_poly.entity_id
_entity_poly.type
_entity_poly.pdbx_seq_one_letter_code
_entity_poly.pdbx_strand_id
1 'polypeptide(L)' 'LSKSQRAALREKFGGRYAYCGEELGDRWHADHIEYVERELAFVPGKGVVTTGRMLRPERDTLENMNPA' A
#
# COMPACT_ATOMS: atom_id res chain seq x y z
N LEU A 1 -0.56 6.80 -2.98
CA LEU A 1 0.74 7.21 -3.56
C LEU A 1 0.54 8.16 -4.74
N SER A 2 1.26 9.28 -4.76
CA SER A 2 1.35 10.16 -5.92
C SER A 2 2.11 9.49 -7.08
N LYS A 3 2.06 10.08 -8.28
CA LYS A 3 2.86 9.62 -9.43
C LYS A 3 4.36 9.62 -9.12
N SER A 4 4.86 10.65 -8.43
CA SER A 4 6.27 10.74 -8.05
C SER A 4 6.66 9.67 -7.02
N GLN A 5 5.81 9.40 -6.03
CA GLN A 5 6.07 8.33 -5.05
C GLN A 5 6.08 6.95 -5.71
N ARG A 6 5.22 6.70 -6.70
CA ARG A 6 5.25 5.45 -7.47
C ARG A 6 6.52 5.29 -8.30
N ALA A 7 7.01 6.37 -8.92
CA ALA A 7 8.27 6.35 -9.65
C ALA A 7 9.46 6.07 -8.72
N ALA A 8 9.53 6.77 -7.59
CA ALA A 8 10.56 6.56 -6.57
C ALA A 8 10.55 5.13 -6.01
N LEU A 9 9.36 4.57 -5.76
CA LEU A 9 9.22 3.18 -5.31
C LEU A 9 9.70 2.20 -6.39
N ARG A 10 9.35 2.42 -7.66
CA ARG A 10 9.82 1.59 -8.77
C ARG A 10 11.36 1.62 -8.86
N GLU A 11 11.95 2.80 -8.75
CA GLU A 11 13.41 3.01 -8.82
C GLU A 11 14.15 2.35 -7.65
N LYS A 12 13.60 2.44 -6.41
CA LYS A 12 14.14 1.78 -5.21
C LYS A 12 14.36 0.28 -5.41
N PHE A 13 13.51 -0.37 -6.21
CA PHE A 13 13.57 -1.81 -6.51
C PHE A 13 14.09 -2.12 -7.92
N GLY A 14 14.70 -1.14 -8.62
CA GLY A 14 15.27 -1.35 -9.95
C GLY A 14 14.24 -1.77 -11.00
N GLY A 15 12.97 -1.39 -10.82
CA GLY A 15 11.88 -1.79 -11.71
C GLY A 15 11.43 -3.24 -11.54
N ARG A 16 11.69 -3.87 -10.39
CA ARG A 16 11.33 -5.27 -10.11
C ARG A 16 10.36 -5.42 -8.95
N TYR A 17 9.55 -6.48 -8.97
CA TYR A 17 8.69 -6.86 -7.85
C TYR A 17 9.55 -7.20 -6.63
N ALA A 18 9.16 -6.74 -5.45
CA ALA A 18 9.95 -6.93 -4.23
C ALA A 18 9.99 -8.40 -3.76
N TYR A 19 8.93 -9.17 -4.03
CA TYR A 19 8.79 -10.52 -3.51
C TYR A 19 9.45 -11.58 -4.40
N CYS A 20 9.33 -11.46 -5.73
CA CYS A 20 9.87 -12.44 -6.69
C CYS A 20 11.07 -11.95 -7.52
N GLY A 21 11.31 -10.63 -7.61
CA GLY A 21 12.41 -10.05 -8.39
C GLY A 21 12.17 -10.00 -9.91
N GLU A 22 10.99 -10.41 -10.39
CA GLU A 22 10.60 -10.26 -11.79
C GLU A 22 10.41 -8.78 -12.17
N GLU A 23 10.41 -8.48 -13.47
CA GLU A 23 10.22 -7.11 -13.95
C GLU A 23 8.78 -6.61 -13.72
N LEU A 24 8.67 -5.38 -13.21
CA LEU A 24 7.38 -4.71 -13.06
C LEU A 24 6.80 -4.37 -14.43
N GLY A 25 5.57 -4.82 -14.67
CA GLY A 25 4.79 -4.41 -15.84
C GLY A 25 4.25 -2.97 -15.73
N ASP A 26 3.45 -2.56 -16.71
CA ASP A 26 2.86 -1.21 -16.75
C ASP A 26 1.89 -0.94 -15.59
N ARG A 27 1.26 -2.00 -15.07
CA ARG A 27 0.37 -1.96 -13.91
C ARG A 27 0.90 -2.91 -12.85
N TRP A 28 1.07 -2.37 -11.65
CA TRP A 28 1.60 -3.08 -10.47
C TRP A 28 1.00 -2.48 -9.20
N HIS A 29 0.96 -3.25 -8.13
CA HIS A 29 0.41 -2.83 -6.85
C HIS A 29 1.52 -2.34 -5.92
N ALA A 30 1.19 -1.43 -5.01
CA ALA A 30 2.11 -1.02 -3.95
C ALA A 30 1.48 -1.44 -2.64
N ASP A 31 2.10 -2.43 -2.01
CA ASP A 31 1.58 -3.04 -0.79
C ASP A 31 2.42 -2.59 0.40
N HIS A 32 1.74 -2.40 1.53
CA HIS A 32 2.44 -2.16 2.79
C HIS A 32 3.11 -3.44 3.28
N ILE A 33 4.39 -3.36 3.68
CA ILE A 33 5.13 -4.48 4.29
C ILE A 33 4.51 -4.79 5.66
N GLU A 34 4.38 -3.77 6.51
CA GLU A 34 3.59 -3.83 7.73
C GLU A 34 2.21 -3.23 7.51
N TYR A 35 1.14 -3.95 7.87
CA TYR A 35 -0.22 -3.47 7.66
C TYR A 35 -0.49 -2.11 8.33
N VAL A 36 -1.18 -1.24 7.59
CA VAL A 36 -1.79 -0.01 8.13
C VAL A 36 -3.16 -0.37 8.69
N GLU A 37 -3.27 -0.35 10.01
CA GLU A 37 -4.49 -0.69 10.72
C GLU A 37 -5.56 0.40 10.50
N ARG A 38 -6.77 -0.03 10.14
CA ARG A 38 -7.91 0.86 9.87
C ARG A 38 -9.07 0.49 10.76
N GLU A 39 -9.69 1.49 11.36
CA GLU A 39 -10.86 1.30 12.20
C GLU A 39 -12.06 0.86 11.33
N LEU A 40 -12.76 -0.15 11.82
CA LEU A 40 -13.95 -0.71 11.20
C LEU A 40 -15.17 -0.40 12.06
N ALA A 41 -16.30 -0.14 11.43
CA ALA A 41 -17.59 0.04 12.08
C ALA A 41 -18.65 -0.83 11.42
N PHE A 42 -19.55 -1.39 12.20
CA PHE A 42 -20.75 -2.04 11.66
C PHE A 42 -21.84 -1.00 11.44
N VAL A 43 -22.36 -0.91 10.22
CA VAL A 43 -23.46 -0.04 9.86
C VAL A 43 -24.67 -0.90 9.47
N PRO A 44 -25.81 -0.82 10.19
CA PRO A 44 -27.02 -1.55 9.85
C PRO A 44 -27.42 -1.34 8.38
N GLY A 45 -27.70 -2.43 7.66
CA GLY A 45 -28.04 -2.41 6.23
C GLY A 45 -26.86 -2.25 5.26
N LYS A 46 -25.64 -1.97 5.74
CA LYS A 46 -24.41 -1.90 4.93
C LYS A 46 -23.36 -2.94 5.31
N GLY A 47 -23.39 -3.45 6.54
CA GLY A 47 -22.39 -4.38 7.05
C GLY A 47 -21.18 -3.67 7.65
N VAL A 48 -20.03 -4.35 7.68
CA VAL A 48 -18.78 -3.79 8.19
C VAL A 48 -18.16 -2.86 7.15
N VAL A 49 -17.86 -1.62 7.55
CA VAL A 49 -17.24 -0.59 6.71
C VAL A 49 -16.01 -0.02 7.39
N THR A 50 -15.07 0.54 6.61
CA THR A 50 -13.96 1.31 7.16
C THR A 50 -14.45 2.72 7.54
N THR A 51 -14.00 3.25 8.69
CA THR A 51 -14.39 4.61 9.12
C THR A 51 -13.52 5.70 8.49
N GLY A 52 -12.43 5.30 7.83
CA GLY A 52 -11.40 6.21 7.31
C GLY A 52 -10.32 6.54 8.35
N ARG A 53 -10.53 6.27 9.63
CA ARG A 53 -9.53 6.45 10.67
C ARG A 53 -8.45 5.37 10.57
N MET A 54 -7.20 5.80 10.45
CA MET A 54 -6.03 4.93 10.57
C MET A 54 -5.62 4.86 12.05
N LEU A 55 -5.48 3.64 12.57
CA LEU A 55 -5.04 3.39 13.94
C LEU A 55 -3.51 3.37 14.05
N ARG A 56 -2.82 3.13 12.93
CA ARG A 56 -1.36 3.18 12.80
C ARG A 56 -0.92 4.01 11.59
N PRO A 57 -1.22 5.32 11.57
CA PRO A 57 -0.90 6.19 10.43
C PRO A 57 0.60 6.31 10.15
N GLU A 58 1.45 6.11 11.16
CA GLU A 58 2.92 6.12 11.05
C GLU A 58 3.48 5.04 10.14
N ARG A 59 2.67 4.02 9.80
CA ARG A 59 3.01 2.97 8.83
C ARG A 59 2.64 3.31 7.40
N ASP A 60 1.89 4.39 7.16
CA ASP A 60 1.53 4.84 5.80
C ASP A 60 2.67 5.68 5.20
N THR A 61 3.84 5.06 5.05
CA THR A 61 5.08 5.68 4.57
C THR A 61 5.61 4.95 3.33
N LEU A 62 6.44 5.63 2.53
CA LEU A 62 7.01 5.03 1.31
C LEU A 62 8.01 3.92 1.64
N GLU A 63 8.68 4.04 2.79
CA GLU A 63 9.66 3.10 3.32
C GLU A 63 9.02 1.74 3.63
N ASN A 64 7.76 1.77 4.07
CA ASN A 64 6.94 0.59 4.36
C ASN A 64 6.21 0.05 3.13
N MET A 65 6.53 0.49 1.90
CA MET A 65 5.89 0.02 0.68
C MET A 65 6.80 -0.88 -0.14
N ASN A 66 6.21 -1.90 -0.76
CA ASN A 66 6.83 -2.77 -1.75
C ASN A 66 6.03 -2.77 -3.05
N PRO A 67 6.69 -2.77 -4.22
CA PRO A 67 6.04 -3.12 -5.48
C PRO A 67 5.69 -4.61 -5.51
N ALA A 68 4.42 -4.92 -5.78
CA ALA A 68 3.79 -6.24 -5.70
C ALA A 68 2.95 -6.54 -6.95
#